data_AF-A0A1V8SAQ6-F1
#
_entry.id   AF-A0A1V8SAQ6-F1
#
_cell.length_a   1.000
_cell.length_b   1.000
_cell.length_c   1.000
_cell.angle_alpha   90.00
_cell.angle_beta   90.00
_cell.angle_gamma   90.00
#
_symmetry.space_group_name_H-M   'P 1'
#
loop_
_entity.id
_entity.type
_entity.pdbx_description
1 polymer ?
#
loop_
_entity_poly.entity_id
_entity_poly.type
_entity_poly.pdbx_seq_one_letter_code
_entity_poly.pdbx_strand_id
1 'polypeptide(L)'
;MNLIYSPVFGLLVFEMALFVALIVPMPFRIKRGLFTFISENPLVAKLQYGMKITFIFILILFVDSVNRVYRVQIELHNAKQAGGVAVGVAGSERMEVQARKFYSQRNMYLCGFTLFLSLILNRTYTMILDVLRLEEEVKRLKGQDPKSAQGKSGLGEAGGAGEIARLKRDLEKKDKDLQAMKNQSQGLSNEYNRLGDQVSAQDSIPKKDR
;
A
#
# COMPACT_ATOMS: atom_id res chain seq x y z
N MET A 1 13.17 -16.45 -22.82
CA MET A 1 12.17 -16.73 -21.75
C MET A 1 10.78 -16.59 -22.35
N ASN A 2 9.76 -17.31 -21.87
CA ASN A 2 8.37 -17.06 -22.26
C ASN A 2 8.00 -15.59 -21.94
N LEU A 3 7.29 -14.90 -22.84
CA LEU A 3 6.89 -13.49 -22.69
C LEU A 3 6.21 -13.19 -21.35
N ILE A 4 5.46 -14.15 -20.81
CA ILE A 4 4.73 -14.04 -19.54
C ILE A 4 5.67 -13.91 -18.32
N TYR A 5 6.84 -14.55 -18.34
CA TYR A 5 7.77 -14.56 -17.20
C TYR A 5 8.85 -13.49 -17.28
N SER A 6 8.97 -12.78 -18.41
CA SER A 6 9.93 -11.68 -18.58
C SER A 6 9.64 -10.49 -17.65
N PRO A 7 8.37 -10.05 -17.48
CA PRO A 7 8.03 -9.02 -16.50
C PRO A 7 8.31 -9.46 -15.06
N VAL A 8 8.03 -10.73 -14.73
CA VAL A 8 8.30 -11.30 -13.39
C VAL A 8 9.80 -11.25 -13.08
N PHE A 9 10.64 -11.59 -14.06
CA PHE A 9 12.09 -11.48 -13.90
C PHE A 9 12.54 -10.04 -13.69
N GLY A 10 12.02 -9.09 -14.48
CA GLY A 10 12.34 -7.67 -14.30
C GLY A 10 11.93 -7.17 -12.91
N LEU A 11 10.79 -7.63 -12.41
CA LEU A 11 10.32 -7.29 -11.08
C LEU A 11 11.20 -7.88 -9.99
N LEU A 12 11.63 -9.14 -10.12
CA LEU A 12 12.57 -9.77 -9.19
C LEU A 12 13.88 -8.96 -9.11
N VAL A 13 14.45 -8.57 -10.25
CA VAL A 13 15.69 -7.77 -10.27
C VAL A 13 15.48 -6.41 -9.61
N PHE A 14 14.34 -5.78 -9.86
CA PHE A 14 13.97 -4.52 -9.21
C PHE A 14 13.82 -4.68 -7.69
N GLU A 15 13.11 -5.70 -7.22
CA GLU A 15 12.98 -6.01 -5.80
C GLU A 15 14.31 -6.32 -5.15
N MET A 16 15.22 -7.01 -5.84
CA MET A 16 16.57 -7.29 -5.34
C MET A 16 17.37 -5.99 -5.18
N ALA A 17 17.33 -5.11 -6.18
CA ALA A 17 18.00 -3.81 -6.11
C ALA A 17 17.44 -2.94 -4.97
N LEU A 18 16.11 -2.89 -4.83
CA LEU A 18 15.46 -2.18 -3.74
C LEU A 18 15.82 -2.77 -2.38
N PHE A 19 15.78 -4.09 -2.23
CA PHE A 19 16.11 -4.76 -0.98
C PHE A 19 17.56 -4.50 -0.56
N VAL A 20 18.50 -4.59 -1.51
CA VAL A 20 19.91 -4.27 -1.26
C VAL A 20 20.07 -2.80 -0.88
N ALA A 21 19.42 -1.88 -1.59
CA ALA A 21 19.45 -0.45 -1.24
C ALA A 21 18.89 -0.17 0.16
N LEU A 22 17.86 -0.91 0.58
CA LEU A 22 17.17 -0.74 1.85
C LEU A 22 17.92 -1.38 3.04
N ILE A 23 18.66 -2.48 2.81
CA ILE A 23 19.47 -3.15 3.85
C ILE A 23 20.81 -2.48 4.09
N VAL A 24 21.33 -1.71 3.11
CA VAL A 24 22.59 -0.97 3.28
C VAL A 24 22.47 -0.09 4.54
N PRO A 25 23.40 -0.24 5.51
CA PRO A 25 23.39 0.53 6.73
C PRO A 25 23.72 1.99 6.42
N MET A 26 22.72 2.78 6.05
CA MET A 26 22.85 4.22 5.88
C MET A 26 22.90 4.94 7.25
N PRO A 27 23.72 6.00 7.39
CA PRO A 27 23.76 6.80 8.61
C PRO A 27 22.42 7.52 8.84
N PHE A 28 22.01 7.61 10.10
CA PHE A 28 20.66 8.04 10.52
C PHE A 28 20.17 9.35 9.86
N ARG A 29 21.05 10.33 9.69
CA ARG A 29 20.70 11.61 9.05
C ARG A 29 20.23 11.45 7.61
N ILE A 30 20.88 10.57 6.85
CA ILE A 30 20.55 10.29 5.45
C ILE A 30 19.30 9.40 5.38
N LYS A 31 19.19 8.39 6.25
CA LYS A 31 17.98 7.56 6.36
C LYS A 31 16.74 8.41 6.60
N ARG A 32 16.82 9.33 7.57
CA ARG A 32 15.72 10.25 7.87
C ARG A 32 15.36 11.09 6.65
N GLY A 33 16.32 11.82 6.05
CA GLY A 33 16.04 12.66 4.88
C GLY A 33 15.43 11.89 3.70
N LEU A 34 15.98 10.71 3.39
CA LEU A 34 15.49 9.87 2.30
C LEU A 34 14.08 9.31 2.60
N PHE A 35 13.83 8.81 3.81
CA PHE A 35 12.54 8.24 4.19
C PHE A 35 11.47 9.30 4.43
N THR A 36 11.81 10.49 4.92
CA THR A 36 10.86 11.62 4.99
C THR A 36 10.48 12.07 3.59
N PHE A 37 11.44 12.22 2.68
CA PHE A 37 11.15 12.58 1.29
C PHE A 37 10.32 11.51 0.57
N ILE A 38 10.62 10.23 0.81
CA ILE A 38 9.83 9.09 0.33
C ILE A 38 8.42 9.12 0.94
N SER A 39 8.29 9.28 2.26
CA SER A 39 6.99 9.20 2.94
C SER A 39 6.10 10.43 2.76
N GLU A 40 6.66 11.62 2.58
CA GLU A 40 5.89 12.84 2.28
C GLU A 40 5.39 12.83 0.83
N ASN A 41 6.00 12.02 -0.04
CA ASN A 41 5.58 11.90 -1.42
C ASN A 41 4.35 10.99 -1.54
N PRO A 42 3.18 11.50 -1.99
CA PRO A 42 1.96 10.71 -2.17
C PRO A 42 2.15 9.54 -3.17
N LEU A 43 3.24 9.54 -3.93
CA LEU A 43 3.66 8.43 -4.77
C LEU A 43 3.94 7.16 -3.96
N VAL A 44 4.46 7.26 -2.74
CA VAL A 44 4.86 6.08 -1.96
C VAL A 44 3.66 5.34 -1.37
N ALA A 45 2.61 6.06 -0.99
CA ALA A 45 1.34 5.44 -0.63
C ALA A 45 0.75 4.66 -1.82
N LYS A 46 0.75 5.26 -3.02
CA LYS A 46 0.35 4.56 -4.26
C LYS A 46 1.26 3.39 -4.60
N LEU A 47 2.55 3.50 -4.33
CA LEU A 47 3.55 2.44 -4.52
C LEU A 47 3.28 1.26 -3.60
N GLN A 48 2.89 1.47 -2.33
CA GLN A 48 2.47 0.39 -1.45
C GLN A 48 1.24 -0.36 -1.96
N TYR A 49 0.23 0.36 -2.47
CA TYR A 49 -0.91 -0.28 -3.12
C TYR A 49 -0.49 -1.04 -4.38
N GLY A 50 0.39 -0.47 -5.19
CA GLY A 50 1.00 -1.13 -6.35
C GLY A 50 1.71 -2.43 -5.97
N MET A 51 2.59 -2.40 -4.98
CA MET A 51 3.32 -3.56 -4.46
C MET A 51 2.36 -4.67 -3.97
N LYS A 52 1.25 -4.32 -3.30
CA LYS A 52 0.23 -5.29 -2.89
C LYS A 52 -0.51 -5.92 -4.08
N ILE A 53 -0.89 -5.11 -5.08
CA ILE A 53 -1.55 -5.59 -6.29
C ILE A 53 -0.61 -6.53 -7.05
N THR A 54 0.66 -6.14 -7.21
CA THR A 54 1.67 -6.96 -7.86
C THR A 54 1.92 -8.26 -7.10
N PHE A 55 1.93 -8.23 -5.77
CA PHE A 55 2.05 -9.45 -4.95
C PHE A 55 0.93 -10.46 -5.26
N ILE A 56 -0.32 -10.02 -5.33
CA ILE A 56 -1.45 -10.90 -5.67
C ILE A 56 -1.29 -11.48 -7.08
N PHE A 57 -0.85 -10.65 -8.03
CA PHE A 57 -0.60 -11.10 -9.41
C PHE A 57 0.49 -12.19 -9.48
N ILE A 58 1.61 -11.98 -8.79
CA ILE A 58 2.70 -12.97 -8.73
C ILE A 58 2.22 -14.24 -8.00
N LEU A 59 1.35 -14.11 -6.99
CA LEU A 59 0.80 -15.25 -6.27
C LEU A 59 -0.04 -16.14 -7.19
N ILE A 60 -0.88 -15.53 -8.03
CA ILE A 60 -1.66 -16.26 -9.04
C ILE A 60 -0.73 -16.96 -10.04
N LEU A 61 0.28 -16.25 -10.56
CA LEU A 61 1.28 -16.82 -11.48
C LEU A 61 2.09 -17.96 -10.83
N PHE A 62 2.36 -17.87 -9.53
CA PHE A 62 3.04 -18.91 -8.79
C PHE A 62 2.17 -20.16 -8.69
N VAL A 63 0.90 -20.03 -8.30
CA VAL A 63 -0.04 -21.15 -8.24
C VAL A 63 -0.21 -21.79 -9.62
N ASP A 64 -0.35 -20.98 -10.68
CA ASP A 64 -0.35 -21.48 -12.07
C ASP A 64 0.93 -22.27 -12.40
N SER A 65 2.09 -21.72 -12.06
CA SER A 65 3.37 -22.37 -12.31
C SER A 65 3.53 -23.70 -11.56
N VAL A 66 3.03 -23.79 -10.32
CA VAL A 66 3.03 -25.02 -9.52
C VAL A 66 2.11 -26.05 -10.15
N ASN A 67 0.89 -25.66 -10.52
CA ASN A 67 -0.07 -26.54 -11.19
C ASN A 67 0.49 -27.07 -12.51
N ARG A 68 1.20 -26.24 -13.27
CA ARG A 68 1.89 -26.63 -14.50
C ARG A 68 3.05 -27.61 -14.24
N VAL A 69 3.88 -27.34 -13.25
CA VAL A 69 4.98 -28.26 -12.86
C VAL A 69 4.42 -29.61 -12.42
N TYR A 70 3.36 -29.62 -11.62
CA TYR A 70 2.70 -30.84 -11.16
C TYR A 70 2.14 -31.66 -12.33
N ARG A 71 1.43 -31.01 -13.26
CA ARG A 71 0.90 -31.65 -14.47
C ARG A 71 2.01 -32.27 -15.32
N VAL A 72 3.08 -31.53 -15.61
CA VAL A 72 4.22 -32.02 -16.41
C VAL A 72 4.92 -33.19 -15.73
N GLN A 73 4.97 -33.21 -14.39
CA GLN A 73 5.53 -34.34 -13.65
C GLN A 73 4.67 -35.61 -13.76
N ILE A 74 3.34 -35.47 -13.68
CA ILE A 74 2.41 -36.60 -13.84
C ILE A 74 2.48 -37.14 -15.28
N GLU A 75 2.46 -36.27 -16.30
CA GLU A 75 2.59 -36.67 -17.70
C GLU A 75 3.89 -37.45 -17.94
N LEU A 76 5.00 -37.01 -17.36
CA LEU A 76 6.29 -37.71 -17.47
C LEU A 76 6.32 -39.04 -16.70
N HIS A 77 5.64 -39.15 -15.56
CA HIS A 77 5.55 -40.39 -14.81
C HIS A 77 4.72 -41.43 -15.57
N ASN A 78 3.56 -41.03 -16.09
CA ASN A 78 2.68 -41.89 -16.88
C ASN A 78 3.34 -42.32 -18.20
N ALA A 79 4.06 -41.43 -18.88
CA ALA A 79 4.80 -41.78 -20.09
C ALA A 79 5.96 -42.76 -19.83
N LYS A 80 6.61 -42.67 -18.66
CA LYS A 80 7.62 -43.65 -18.23
C LYS A 80 7.01 -45.01 -17.91
N GLN A 81 5.80 -45.04 -17.35
CA GLN A 81 5.09 -46.27 -17.00
C GLN A 81 4.48 -46.97 -18.23
N ALA A 82 4.02 -46.20 -19.23
CA ALA A 82 3.47 -46.72 -20.48
C ALA A 82 4.56 -47.13 -21.51
N GLY A 83 5.80 -46.64 -21.37
CA GLY A 83 6.88 -46.73 -22.36
C GLY A 83 7.75 -47.99 -22.34
N GLY A 84 7.19 -49.16 -22.01
CA GLY A 84 7.93 -50.44 -21.96
C GLY A 84 8.33 -51.04 -23.34
N VAL A 85 7.86 -50.51 -24.47
CA VAL A 85 7.91 -51.24 -25.77
C VAL A 85 8.63 -50.50 -26.92
N ALA A 86 8.96 -49.21 -26.81
CA ALA A 86 9.52 -48.44 -27.95
C ALA A 86 10.85 -47.75 -27.60
N VAL A 87 11.95 -48.52 -27.55
CA VAL A 87 13.28 -48.00 -27.14
C VAL A 87 14.06 -47.31 -28.28
N GLY A 88 13.67 -47.50 -29.55
CA GLY A 88 14.45 -47.00 -30.70
C GLY A 88 14.14 -45.57 -31.20
N VAL A 89 12.92 -45.06 -31.01
CA VAL A 89 12.47 -43.73 -31.52
C VAL A 89 12.30 -42.69 -30.40
N ALA A 90 12.31 -43.13 -29.13
CA ALA A 90 11.98 -42.34 -27.95
C ALA A 90 13.07 -41.35 -27.49
N GLY A 91 14.18 -41.21 -28.20
CA GLY A 91 15.26 -40.29 -27.83
C GLY A 91 14.85 -38.81 -27.91
N SER A 92 14.12 -38.43 -28.97
CA SER A 92 13.62 -37.06 -29.17
C SER A 92 12.49 -36.72 -28.19
N GLU A 93 11.52 -37.62 -28.03
CA GLU A 93 10.38 -37.44 -27.13
C GLU A 93 10.82 -37.34 -25.66
N ARG A 94 11.75 -38.21 -25.22
CA ARG A 94 12.31 -38.11 -23.86
C ARG A 94 13.07 -36.82 -23.63
N MET A 95 13.72 -36.27 -24.65
CA MET A 95 14.48 -35.02 -24.56
C MET A 95 13.54 -33.79 -24.53
N GLU A 96 12.44 -33.81 -25.30
CA GLU A 96 11.45 -32.74 -25.32
C GLU A 96 10.65 -32.65 -24.01
N VAL A 97 10.23 -33.78 -23.44
CA VAL A 97 9.49 -33.80 -22.16
C VAL A 97 10.42 -33.42 -20.99
N GLN A 98 11.69 -33.82 -21.02
CA GLN A 98 12.69 -33.35 -20.04
C GLN A 98 12.93 -31.84 -20.15
N ALA A 99 13.06 -31.28 -21.37
CA ALA A 99 13.19 -29.85 -21.56
C ALA A 99 11.98 -29.10 -20.97
N ARG A 100 10.75 -29.56 -21.24
CA ARG A 100 9.51 -28.99 -20.67
C ARG A 100 9.50 -29.00 -19.14
N LYS A 101 10.03 -30.06 -18.50
CA LYS A 101 10.19 -30.15 -17.04
C LYS A 101 11.16 -29.09 -16.50
N PHE A 102 12.34 -28.93 -17.11
CA PHE A 102 13.30 -27.90 -16.69
C PHE A 102 12.74 -26.49 -16.86
N TYR A 103 12.00 -26.24 -17.95
CA TYR A 103 11.35 -24.96 -18.19
C TYR A 103 10.28 -24.63 -17.14
N SER A 104 9.40 -25.57 -16.81
CA SER A 104 8.35 -25.33 -15.81
C SER A 104 8.94 -25.17 -14.40
N GLN A 105 9.96 -25.97 -14.04
CA GLN A 105 10.66 -25.85 -12.76
C GLN A 105 11.33 -24.50 -12.58
N ARG A 106 12.11 -24.02 -13.56
CA ARG A 106 12.76 -22.71 -13.49
C ARG A 106 11.75 -21.58 -13.32
N ASN A 107 10.64 -21.64 -14.05
CA ASN A 107 9.61 -20.61 -13.97
C ASN A 107 8.88 -20.63 -12.61
N MET A 108 8.67 -21.81 -12.04
CA MET A 108 8.14 -21.95 -10.67
C MET A 108 9.09 -21.34 -9.63
N TYR A 109 10.38 -21.63 -9.72
CA TYR A 109 11.38 -21.03 -8.82
C TYR A 109 11.45 -19.51 -8.99
N LEU A 110 11.42 -19.01 -10.22
CA LEU A 110 11.43 -17.57 -10.51
C LEU A 110 10.24 -16.87 -9.84
N CYS A 111 9.02 -17.38 -10.02
CA CYS A 111 7.84 -16.84 -9.35
C CYS A 111 7.93 -16.96 -7.81
N GLY A 112 8.44 -18.09 -7.31
CA GLY A 112 8.58 -18.34 -5.87
C GLY A 112 9.58 -17.40 -5.19
N PHE A 113 10.76 -17.18 -5.80
CA PHE A 113 11.75 -16.24 -5.29
C PHE A 113 11.23 -14.81 -5.30
N THR A 114 10.47 -14.43 -6.34
CA THR A 114 9.85 -13.10 -6.42
C THR A 114 8.87 -12.91 -5.26
N LEU A 115 7.95 -13.85 -5.02
CA LEU A 115 7.03 -13.78 -3.87
C LEU A 115 7.73 -13.67 -2.52
N PHE A 116 8.76 -14.49 -2.33
CA PHE A 116 9.53 -14.50 -1.08
C PHE A 116 10.21 -13.14 -0.85
N LEU A 117 10.81 -12.59 -1.90
CA LEU A 117 11.47 -11.30 -1.84
C LEU A 117 10.48 -10.16 -1.62
N SER A 118 9.32 -10.16 -2.29
CA SER A 118 8.24 -9.20 -2.05
C SER A 118 7.80 -9.17 -0.58
N LEU A 119 7.67 -10.35 0.05
CA LEU A 119 7.27 -10.47 1.45
C LEU A 119 8.34 -9.90 2.39
N ILE A 120 9.61 -10.26 2.16
CA ILE A 120 10.73 -9.73 2.93
C ILE A 120 10.82 -8.21 2.78
N LEU A 121 10.67 -7.68 1.57
CA LEU A 121 10.76 -6.25 1.30
C LEU A 121 9.67 -5.49 2.08
N ASN A 122 8.42 -5.97 2.06
CA ASN A 122 7.32 -5.38 2.82
C ASN A 122 7.60 -5.40 4.34
N ARG A 123 8.05 -6.54 4.88
CA ARG A 123 8.41 -6.66 6.29
C ARG A 123 9.55 -5.73 6.67
N THR A 124 10.60 -5.66 5.84
CA THR A 124 11.79 -4.86 6.10
C THR A 124 11.46 -3.36 6.01
N TYR A 125 10.65 -2.95 5.04
CA TYR A 125 10.18 -1.58 4.92
C TYR A 125 9.43 -1.11 6.18
N THR A 126 8.46 -1.90 6.66
CA THR A 126 7.69 -1.56 7.86
C THR A 126 8.57 -1.53 9.10
N MET A 127 9.46 -2.51 9.25
CA MET A 127 10.43 -2.57 10.35
C MET A 127 11.34 -1.33 10.38
N ILE A 128 11.81 -0.85 9.23
CA ILE A 128 12.64 0.36 9.18
C ILE A 128 11.85 1.60 9.60
N LEU A 129 10.58 1.71 9.18
CA LEU A 129 9.72 2.81 9.64
C LEU A 129 9.52 2.79 11.15
N ASP A 130 9.30 1.61 11.72
CA ASP A 130 9.14 1.45 13.17
C ASP A 130 10.43 1.84 13.90
N VAL A 131 11.60 1.39 13.41
CA VAL A 131 12.91 1.79 13.98
C VAL A 131 13.10 3.31 13.93
N LEU A 132 12.77 3.96 12.81
CA LEU A 132 12.88 5.42 12.68
C LEU A 132 11.97 6.16 13.67
N ARG A 133 10.73 5.69 13.83
CA ARG A 133 9.77 6.26 14.79
C ARG A 133 10.21 6.08 16.24
N LEU A 134 10.66 4.88 16.58
CA LEU A 134 11.16 4.59 17.93
C LEU A 134 12.40 5.43 18.25
N GLU A 135 13.32 5.61 17.31
CA GLU A 135 14.49 6.48 17.51
C GLU A 135 14.10 7.97 17.70
N GLU A 136 13.09 8.47 16.97
CA GLU A 136 12.57 9.84 17.18
C GLU A 136 11.92 10.00 18.56
N GLU A 137 11.14 9.02 18.99
CA GLU A 137 10.52 9.01 20.31
C GLU A 137 11.56 8.97 21.43
N VAL A 138 12.60 8.14 21.29
CA VAL A 138 13.71 8.07 22.25
C VAL A 138 14.46 9.40 22.32
N LYS A 139 14.71 10.08 21.20
CA LYS A 139 15.35 11.42 21.18
C LYS A 139 14.51 12.47 21.87
N ARG A 140 13.19 12.45 21.63
CA ARG A 140 12.22 13.33 22.30
C ARG A 140 12.22 13.12 23.82
N LEU A 141 12.20 11.87 24.27
CA LEU A 141 12.20 11.51 25.69
C LEU A 141 13.54 11.83 26.38
N LYS A 142 14.68 11.69 25.69
CA LYS A 142 16.01 12.02 26.23
C LYS A 142 16.32 13.52 26.27
N GLY A 143 15.38 14.40 25.89
CA GLY A 143 15.53 15.85 26.01
C GLY A 143 16.62 16.47 25.13
N GLN A 144 17.10 15.76 24.10
CA GLN A 144 18.15 16.27 23.20
C GLN A 144 17.64 17.29 22.15
N ASP A 145 16.37 17.71 22.20
CA ASP A 145 15.80 18.72 21.31
C ASP A 145 14.82 19.67 22.04
N PRO A 146 15.29 20.81 22.59
CA PRO A 146 14.41 21.90 23.02
C PRO A 146 13.84 22.73 21.83
N LYS A 147 14.19 22.40 20.57
CA LYS A 147 13.71 23.11 19.37
C LYS A 147 12.67 22.36 18.53
N SER A 148 12.32 21.11 18.86
CA SER A 148 11.37 20.32 18.07
C SER A 148 9.92 20.41 18.54
N ALA A 149 9.61 21.17 19.59
CA ALA A 149 8.24 21.34 20.10
C ALA A 149 7.32 22.12 19.13
N GLN A 150 7.87 22.77 18.09
CA GLN A 150 7.12 23.60 17.14
C GLN A 150 7.29 23.22 15.67
N GLY A 151 8.05 22.16 15.37
CA GLY A 151 8.29 21.69 14.01
C GLY A 151 7.39 20.51 13.66
N LYS A 152 6.44 20.72 12.75
CA LYS A 152 5.65 19.68 12.07
C LYS A 152 6.54 18.48 11.69
N SER A 153 6.50 17.40 12.46
CA SER A 153 7.29 16.19 12.20
C SER A 153 6.54 15.29 11.21
N GLY A 154 6.84 15.42 9.92
CA GLY A 154 6.27 14.60 8.83
C GLY A 154 6.53 13.09 8.93
N LEU A 155 7.39 12.62 9.86
CA LEU A 155 7.58 11.18 10.11
C LEU A 155 6.45 10.52 10.92
N GLY A 156 5.63 11.31 11.62
CA GLY A 156 4.42 10.80 12.28
C GLY A 156 3.34 10.39 11.27
N GLU A 157 3.37 10.95 10.05
CA GLU A 157 2.34 10.78 9.02
C GLU A 157 2.47 9.48 8.21
N ALA A 158 3.62 8.81 8.24
CA ALA A 158 3.98 7.67 7.38
C ALA A 158 3.21 6.34 7.60
N GLY A 159 2.19 6.32 8.44
CA GLY A 159 1.50 5.06 8.70
C GLY A 159 0.44 5.21 9.77
N GLY A 160 -0.81 4.95 9.37
CA GLY A 160 -1.99 4.73 10.19
C GLY A 160 -2.29 5.83 11.22
N ALA A 161 -1.48 5.90 12.27
CA ALA A 161 -1.64 6.80 13.41
C ALA A 161 -1.59 8.29 13.06
N GLY A 162 -0.72 8.72 12.13
CA GLY A 162 -0.62 10.13 11.74
C GLY A 162 -1.78 10.61 10.87
N GLU A 163 -2.24 9.76 9.95
CA GLU A 163 -3.41 10.04 9.13
C GLU A 163 -4.68 10.07 10.01
N ILE A 164 -4.80 9.17 10.98
CA ILE A 164 -5.86 9.20 12.00
C ILE A 164 -5.80 10.49 12.83
N ALA A 165 -4.61 10.94 13.23
CA ALA A 165 -4.46 12.17 14.02
C ALA A 165 -4.82 13.43 13.21
N ARG A 166 -4.44 13.45 11.91
CA ARG A 166 -4.80 14.54 11.00
C ARG A 166 -6.30 14.54 10.68
N LEU A 167 -6.86 13.39 10.36
CA LEU A 167 -8.31 13.21 10.14
C LEU A 167 -9.10 13.61 11.38
N LYS A 168 -8.66 13.25 12.60
CA LYS A 168 -9.29 13.70 13.85
C LYS A 168 -9.28 15.23 14.01
N ARG A 169 -8.16 15.89 13.70
CA ARG A 169 -8.08 17.37 13.75
C ARG A 169 -8.97 18.03 12.70
N ASP A 170 -8.99 17.50 11.49
CA ASP A 170 -9.84 18.03 10.42
C ASP A 170 -11.33 17.83 10.73
N LEU A 171 -11.69 16.70 11.36
CA LEU A 171 -13.05 16.42 11.82
C LEU A 171 -13.47 17.35 12.97
N GLU A 172 -12.59 17.59 13.94
CA GLU A 172 -12.84 18.54 15.03
C GLU A 172 -13.01 19.98 14.51
N LYS A 173 -12.22 20.37 13.50
CA LYS A 173 -12.35 21.69 12.86
C LYS A 173 -13.68 21.81 12.10
N LYS A 174 -14.06 20.77 11.36
CA LYS A 174 -15.35 20.71 10.63
C LYS A 174 -16.54 20.76 11.59
N ASP A 175 -16.47 20.09 12.74
CA ASP A 175 -17.53 20.15 13.76
C ASP A 175 -17.68 21.55 14.36
N LYS A 176 -16.57 22.24 14.63
CA LYS A 176 -16.60 23.64 15.11
C LYS A 176 -17.20 24.57 14.06
N ASP A 177 -16.84 24.42 12.78
CA ASP A 177 -17.40 25.21 11.68
C ASP A 177 -18.91 24.94 11.50
N LEU A 178 -19.34 23.68 11.62
CA LEU A 178 -20.77 23.31 11.57
C LEU A 178 -21.56 23.90 12.74
N GLN A 179 -21.01 23.87 13.95
CA GLN A 179 -21.66 24.50 15.11
C GLN A 179 -21.75 26.02 14.95
N ALA A 180 -20.68 26.66 14.46
CA ALA A 180 -20.70 28.10 14.17
C ALA A 180 -21.75 28.45 13.12
N MET A 181 -21.83 27.68 12.03
CA MET A 181 -22.82 27.87 10.96
C MET A 181 -24.25 27.65 11.47
N LYS A 182 -24.48 26.64 12.32
CA LYS A 182 -25.78 26.39 12.94
C LYS A 182 -26.21 27.56 13.84
N ASN A 183 -25.29 28.08 14.65
CA ASN A 183 -25.56 29.23 15.52
C ASN A 183 -25.85 30.50 14.71
N GLN A 184 -25.12 30.73 13.61
CA GLN A 184 -25.39 31.85 12.70
C GLN A 184 -26.75 31.70 12.01
N SER A 185 -27.10 30.49 11.53
CA SER A 185 -28.40 30.22 10.91
C SER A 185 -29.55 30.44 11.91
N GLN A 186 -29.39 30.01 13.16
CA GLN A 186 -30.41 30.23 14.20
C GLN A 186 -30.55 31.72 14.52
N GLY A 187 -29.44 32.45 14.65
CA GLY A 187 -29.45 33.91 14.83
C GLY A 187 -30.17 34.63 13.70
N LEU A 188 -29.88 34.24 12.44
CA LEU A 188 -30.55 34.80 11.26
C LEU A 188 -32.04 34.47 11.25
N SER A 189 -32.43 33.23 11.57
CA SER A 189 -33.84 32.84 11.62
C SER A 189 -34.60 33.59 12.71
N ASN A 190 -33.98 33.83 13.86
CA ASN A 190 -34.58 34.60 14.95
C ASN A 190 -34.77 36.07 14.56
N GLU A 191 -33.79 36.69 13.91
CA GLU A 191 -33.93 38.06 13.39
C GLU A 191 -34.99 38.15 12.28
N TYR A 192 -35.05 37.15 11.39
CA TYR A 192 -36.09 37.09 10.36
C TYR A 192 -37.49 37.01 10.96
N ASN A 193 -37.69 36.14 11.96
CA ASN A 193 -38.96 36.04 12.67
C ASN A 193 -39.31 37.34 13.40
N ARG A 194 -38.33 37.97 14.07
CA ARG A 194 -38.53 39.25 14.76
C ARG A 194 -38.88 40.38 13.81
N LEU A 195 -38.23 40.47 12.65
CA LEU A 195 -38.57 41.44 11.60
C LEU A 195 -39.97 41.14 11.04
N GLY A 196 -40.29 39.86 10.82
CA GLY A 196 -41.62 39.43 10.40
C GLY A 196 -42.71 39.81 11.40
N ASP A 197 -42.47 39.62 12.70
CA ASP A 197 -43.39 40.02 13.76
C ASP A 197 -43.57 41.55 13.82
N GLN A 198 -42.48 42.31 13.65
CA GLN A 198 -42.53 43.77 13.60
C GLN A 198 -43.33 44.29 12.39
N VAL A 199 -43.10 43.74 11.20
CA VAL A 199 -43.84 44.10 9.98
C VAL A 199 -45.31 43.67 10.10
N SER A 200 -45.59 42.46 10.62
CA SER A 200 -46.97 41.97 10.81
C SER A 200 -47.75 42.79 11.84
N ALA A 201 -47.10 43.23 12.92
CA ALA A 201 -47.71 44.13 13.91
C ALA A 201 -47.98 45.53 13.34
N GLN A 202 -47.17 45.97 12.37
CA GLN A 202 -47.33 47.26 11.71
C GLN A 202 -48.47 47.26 10.68
N ASP A 203 -48.78 46.10 10.07
CA ASP A 203 -49.92 45.90 9.16
C ASP A 203 -51.27 45.67 9.88
N SER A 204 -51.28 45.48 11.21
CA SER A 204 -52.51 45.41 12.02
C SER A 204 -53.07 46.80 12.41
N ILE A 205 -53.35 47.64 11.41
CA ILE A 205 -54.13 48.90 11.54
C ILE A 205 -55.60 48.60 11.13
N PRO A 206 -56.62 49.09 11.86
CA PRO A 206 -57.83 48.33 12.18
C PRO A 206 -58.81 48.15 11.02
N LYS A 207 -59.53 47.01 11.04
CA LYS A 207 -60.70 46.77 10.21
C LYS A 207 -61.65 47.97 10.29
N LYS A 208 -61.93 48.54 9.13
CA LYS A 208 -62.86 49.64 8.90
C LYS A 208 -64.27 49.22 9.31
N ASP A 209 -64.71 49.63 10.50
CA ASP A 209 -66.14 49.73 10.82
C ASP A 209 -66.70 50.98 10.11
N ARG A 210 -67.39 50.76 8.99
CA ARG A 210 -68.42 51.65 8.47
C ARG A 210 -69.38 50.91 7.55
#